data_AF-A0A7K3YZR5-F1
#
_entry.id   AF-A0A7K3YZR5-F1
#
_cell.length_a   1.000
_cell.length_b   1.000
_cell.length_c   1.000
_cell.angle_alpha   90.00
_cell.angle_beta   90.00
_cell.angle_gamma   90.00
#
_symmetry.space_group_name_H-M   'P 1'
#
loop_
_entity.id
_entity.type
_entity.pdbx_description
1 polymer ?
#
loop_
_entity_poly.entity_id
_entity_poly.type
_entity_poly.pdbx_seq_one_letter_code
_entity_poly.pdbx_strand_id
1 'polypeptide(L)'
;MSTGHITYSTTHADSVASVVHRIENPPMDVPRNMLSALDFICIQVQARVGGKRIRRNKQIVEVLDIDPRTNELITNEVFKWRSATDEHSYSGKSYLLEELMEARGWSESRMREELKRRQEVLEWMRIKKIRHYKDVSKILISYHRDPEAVIERVRKDLYE
;
A
#
# COMPACT_ATOMS: atom_id res chain seq x y z
N MET A 1 -5.33 2.48 15.75
CA MET A 1 -4.29 3.47 15.38
C MET A 1 -3.77 4.21 16.61
N SER A 2 -4.53 5.14 17.22
CA SER A 2 -4.04 6.02 18.30
C SER A 2 -3.59 5.34 19.60
N THR A 3 -3.98 4.08 19.83
CA THR A 3 -3.55 3.25 20.97
C THR A 3 -2.62 2.09 20.57
N GLY A 4 -2.04 2.15 19.36
CA GLY A 4 -1.08 1.14 18.87
C GLY A 4 -1.69 -0.10 18.20
N HIS A 5 -3.01 -0.18 18.06
CA HIS A 5 -3.67 -1.29 17.35
C HIS A 5 -3.65 -1.09 15.83
N ILE A 6 -3.15 -2.08 15.10
CA ILE A 6 -3.24 -2.14 13.63
C ILE A 6 -4.70 -2.28 13.22
N THR A 7 -5.17 -1.43 12.33
CA THR A 7 -6.59 -1.39 11.91
C THR A 7 -6.68 -1.30 10.40
N TYR A 8 -7.62 -2.06 9.82
CA TYR A 8 -7.98 -1.97 8.41
C TYR A 8 -9.50 -1.84 8.30
N SER A 9 -9.97 -1.04 7.37
CA SER A 9 -11.39 -0.88 7.09
C SER A 9 -11.64 -0.55 5.62
N THR A 10 -12.90 -0.63 5.20
CA THR A 10 -13.34 -0.25 3.86
C THR A 10 -14.43 0.80 3.98
N THR A 11 -14.35 1.85 3.16
CA THR A 11 -15.41 2.86 3.07
C THR A 11 -15.79 3.09 1.61
N HIS A 12 -17.05 3.46 1.38
CA HIS A 12 -17.54 3.75 0.03
C HIS A 12 -17.18 5.18 -0.37
N ALA A 13 -16.03 5.37 -1.00
CA ALA A 13 -15.56 6.68 -1.48
C ALA A 13 -14.69 6.52 -2.74
N ASP A 14 -14.66 7.58 -3.56
CA ASP A 14 -13.97 7.63 -4.86
C ASP A 14 -12.73 8.55 -4.86
N SER A 15 -12.50 9.27 -3.77
CA SER A 15 -11.36 10.16 -3.55
C SER A 15 -11.02 10.26 -2.06
N VAL A 16 -9.83 10.77 -1.74
CA VAL A 16 -9.42 11.03 -0.35
C VAL A 16 -10.35 12.07 0.30
N ALA A 17 -10.69 13.15 -0.41
CA ALA A 17 -11.63 14.15 0.09
C ALA A 17 -13.00 13.54 0.42
N SER A 18 -13.50 12.63 -0.43
CA SER A 18 -14.75 11.90 -0.19
C SER A 18 -14.66 10.96 1.03
N VAL A 19 -13.50 10.33 1.28
CA VAL A 19 -13.26 9.51 2.47
C VAL A 19 -13.36 10.37 3.73
N VAL A 20 -12.64 11.49 3.74
CA VAL A 20 -12.58 12.45 4.86
C VAL A 20 -13.97 12.97 5.19
N HIS A 21 -14.69 13.46 4.17
CA HIS A 21 -16.04 13.95 4.34
C HIS A 21 -16.99 12.89 4.94
N ARG A 22 -16.86 11.61 4.55
CA ARG A 22 -17.71 10.54 5.11
C ARG A 22 -17.38 10.17 6.54
N ILE A 23 -16.11 10.22 6.91
CA ILE A 23 -15.66 9.88 8.25
C ILE A 23 -16.07 10.98 9.25
N GLU A 24 -16.04 12.24 8.82
CA GLU A 24 -16.36 13.38 9.70
C GLU A 24 -17.84 13.62 9.91
N ASN A 25 -18.67 13.28 8.92
CA ASN A 25 -20.09 13.55 9.02
C ASN A 25 -20.85 12.35 9.60
N PRO A 26 -22.05 12.56 10.17
CA PRO A 26 -22.93 11.48 10.58
C PRO A 26 -23.17 10.47 9.45
N PRO A 27 -23.25 9.16 9.75
CA PRO A 27 -23.29 8.55 11.08
C PRO A 27 -21.93 8.24 11.71
N MET A 28 -20.81 8.53 11.05
CA MET A 28 -19.47 8.21 11.58
C MET A 28 -19.01 9.23 12.62
N ASP A 29 -19.24 10.52 12.34
CA ASP A 29 -19.02 11.64 13.28
C ASP A 29 -17.65 11.63 13.97
N VAL A 30 -16.61 11.25 13.22
CA VAL A 30 -15.25 11.14 13.75
C VAL A 30 -14.56 12.50 13.67
N PRO A 31 -14.01 13.01 14.78
CA PRO A 31 -13.28 14.27 14.79
C PRO A 31 -12.09 14.26 13.82
N ARG A 32 -11.93 15.35 13.05
CA ARG A 32 -10.88 15.46 12.02
C ARG A 32 -9.47 15.20 12.57
N ASN A 33 -9.18 15.67 13.77
CA ASN A 33 -7.88 15.44 14.44
C ASN A 33 -7.56 13.96 14.68
N MET A 34 -8.54 13.05 14.64
CA MET A 34 -8.29 11.61 14.71
C MET A 34 -7.88 11.00 13.37
N LEU A 35 -8.08 11.72 12.25
CA LEU A 35 -7.70 11.26 10.91
C LEU A 35 -6.19 11.22 10.69
N SER A 36 -5.42 12.01 11.45
CA SER A 36 -3.94 11.94 11.43
C SER A 36 -3.41 10.60 11.92
N ALA A 37 -4.23 9.79 12.59
CA ALA A 37 -3.85 8.45 12.99
C ALA A 37 -3.91 7.44 11.83
N LEU A 38 -4.52 7.76 10.68
CA LEU A 38 -4.51 6.92 9.48
C LEU A 38 -3.15 7.01 8.81
N ASP A 39 -2.54 5.87 8.48
CA ASP A 39 -1.24 5.84 7.80
C ASP A 39 -1.39 6.12 6.28
N PHE A 40 -2.29 5.38 5.61
CA PHE A 40 -2.52 5.53 4.18
C PHE A 40 -3.91 5.03 3.74
N ILE A 41 -4.34 5.50 2.57
CA ILE A 41 -5.63 5.20 1.94
C ILE A 41 -5.39 4.64 0.53
N CYS A 42 -6.02 3.50 0.23
CA CYS A 42 -6.03 2.90 -1.11
C CYS A 42 -7.37 3.15 -1.80
N ILE A 43 -7.39 3.95 -2.87
CA ILE A 43 -8.60 4.21 -3.65
C ILE A 43 -8.74 3.17 -4.75
N GLN A 44 -9.78 2.35 -4.69
CA GLN A 44 -10.11 1.38 -5.73
C GLN A 44 -11.08 1.97 -6.74
N VAL A 45 -10.85 1.72 -8.02
CA VAL A 45 -11.75 2.13 -9.11
C VAL A 45 -12.11 0.96 -9.99
N GLN A 46 -13.32 1.01 -10.53
CA GLN A 46 -13.75 0.17 -11.63
C GLN A 46 -13.79 1.00 -12.91
N ALA A 47 -13.02 0.58 -13.91
CA ALA A 47 -12.88 1.32 -15.16
C ALA A 47 -13.19 0.41 -16.37
N ARG A 48 -13.32 1.04 -17.54
CA ARG A 48 -13.34 0.35 -18.83
C ARG A 48 -12.12 0.78 -19.63
N VAL A 49 -11.29 -0.18 -20.02
CA VAL A 49 -10.13 0.02 -20.88
C VAL A 49 -10.20 -1.03 -21.99
N GLY A 50 -10.13 -0.60 -23.25
CA GLY A 50 -10.25 -1.49 -24.41
C GLY A 50 -11.56 -2.31 -24.42
N GLY A 51 -12.68 -1.70 -24.01
CA GLY A 51 -13.98 -2.37 -23.95
C GLY A 51 -14.16 -3.39 -22.81
N LYS A 52 -13.10 -3.70 -22.04
CA LYS A 52 -13.15 -4.64 -20.92
C LYS A 52 -13.31 -3.91 -19.59
N ARG A 53 -14.14 -4.48 -18.71
CA ARG A 53 -14.32 -3.99 -17.33
C ARG A 53 -13.13 -4.46 -16.49
N ILE A 54 -12.40 -3.53 -15.90
CA ILE A 54 -11.23 -3.80 -15.05
C ILE A 54 -11.40 -3.16 -13.67
N ARG A 55 -10.67 -3.68 -12.68
CA ARG A 55 -10.50 -3.07 -11.37
C ARG A 55 -9.03 -2.67 -11.20
N ARG A 56 -8.79 -1.47 -10.70
CA ARG A 56 -7.45 -0.90 -10.50
C ARG A 56 -7.39 -0.17 -9.16
N ASN A 57 -6.22 -0.19 -8.54
CA ASN A 57 -5.91 0.74 -7.47
C ASN A 57 -5.59 2.08 -8.13
N LYS A 58 -6.50 3.04 -8.04
CA LYS A 58 -6.37 4.35 -8.70
C LYS A 58 -5.22 5.14 -8.09
N GLN A 59 -5.13 5.14 -6.77
CA GLN A 59 -4.10 5.85 -6.03
C GLN A 59 -3.90 5.26 -4.63
N ILE A 60 -2.65 5.25 -4.19
CA ILE A 60 -2.26 4.98 -2.80
C ILE A 60 -1.74 6.31 -2.24
N VAL A 61 -2.38 6.80 -1.19
CA VAL A 61 -2.11 8.11 -0.61
C VAL A 61 -1.80 7.95 0.87
N GLU A 62 -0.63 8.41 1.28
CA GLU A 62 -0.24 8.52 2.69
C GLU A 62 -0.88 9.76 3.30
N VAL A 63 -1.30 9.65 4.56
CA VAL A 63 -1.79 10.76 5.36
C VAL A 63 -0.66 11.14 6.31
N LEU A 64 -0.18 12.38 6.23
CA LEU A 64 0.99 12.84 6.97
C LEU A 64 0.60 13.60 8.23
N ASP A 65 -0.22 14.63 8.07
CA ASP A 65 -0.66 15.49 9.17
C ASP A 65 -1.89 16.31 8.74
N ILE A 66 -2.36 17.20 9.62
CA ILE A 66 -3.40 18.18 9.35
C ILE A 66 -2.78 19.57 9.47
N ASP A 67 -2.96 20.40 8.45
CA ASP A 67 -2.51 21.79 8.49
C ASP A 67 -3.30 22.54 9.60
N PRO A 68 -2.61 23.10 10.62
CA PRO A 68 -3.28 23.75 11.75
C PRO A 68 -3.97 25.07 11.38
N ARG A 69 -3.68 25.65 10.21
CA ARG A 69 -4.27 26.90 9.74
C ARG A 69 -5.51 26.67 8.88
N THR A 70 -5.44 25.71 7.97
CA THR A 70 -6.52 25.44 7.00
C THR A 70 -7.42 24.29 7.43
N ASN A 71 -6.99 23.49 8.41
CA ASN A 71 -7.64 22.24 8.81
C ASN A 71 -7.72 21.23 7.65
N GLU A 72 -6.87 21.34 6.63
CA GLU A 72 -6.78 20.40 5.52
C GLU A 72 -5.80 19.26 5.82
N LEU A 73 -6.06 18.09 5.25
CA LEU A 73 -5.14 16.95 5.37
C LEU A 73 -3.94 17.14 4.45
N ILE A 74 -2.76 17.05 5.04
CA ILE A 74 -1.49 16.96 4.34
C ILE A 74 -1.31 15.50 3.91
N THR A 75 -1.22 15.29 2.60
CA THR A 75 -1.17 13.94 2.03
C THR A 75 -0.04 13.80 1.02
N ASN A 76 0.48 12.57 0.86
CA ASN A 76 1.48 12.22 -0.15
C ASN A 76 0.92 11.12 -1.07
N GLU A 77 0.76 11.41 -2.36
CA GLU A 77 0.39 10.40 -3.36
C GLU A 77 1.62 9.54 -3.68
N VAL A 78 1.60 8.28 -3.27
CA VAL A 78 2.72 7.34 -3.44
C VAL A 78 2.65 6.62 -4.78
N PHE A 79 1.47 6.12 -5.11
CA PHE A 79 1.21 5.45 -6.39
C PHE A 79 0.00 6.06 -7.06
N LYS A 80 0.05 6.19 -8.39
CA LYS A 80 -1.05 6.66 -9.23
C LYS A 80 -1.21 5.78 -10.44
N TRP A 81 -2.43 5.38 -10.75
CA TRP A 81 -2.77 4.68 -12.00
C TRP A 81 -3.13 5.66 -13.12
N ARG A 82 -2.58 5.45 -14.31
CA ARG A 82 -2.87 6.22 -15.52
C ARG A 82 -3.80 5.42 -16.42
N SER A 83 -5.04 5.88 -16.59
CA SER A 83 -6.04 5.19 -17.41
C SER A 83 -5.69 5.10 -18.90
N ALA A 84 -4.90 6.04 -19.40
CA ALA A 84 -4.50 6.09 -20.81
C ALA A 84 -3.55 4.96 -21.21
N THR A 85 -2.60 4.59 -20.33
CA THR A 85 -1.59 3.55 -20.60
C THR A 85 -1.83 2.26 -19.81
N ASP A 86 -2.78 2.26 -18.87
CA ASP A 86 -3.03 1.18 -17.91
C ASP A 86 -1.83 0.84 -17.01
N GLU A 87 -1.03 1.85 -16.68
CA GLU A 87 0.20 1.70 -15.88
C GLU A 87 0.08 2.39 -14.53
N HIS A 88 0.87 1.92 -13.55
CA HIS A 88 1.03 2.59 -12.27
C HIS A 88 2.37 3.34 -12.25
N SER A 89 2.35 4.59 -11.84
CA SER A 89 3.55 5.39 -11.56
C SER A 89 3.77 5.52 -10.07
N TYR A 90 5.01 5.31 -9.63
CA TYR A 90 5.47 5.61 -8.26
C TYR A 90 5.95 7.06 -8.21
N SER A 91 5.60 7.80 -7.16
CA SER A 91 6.00 9.21 -6.99
C SER A 91 7.49 9.39 -6.69
N GLY A 92 8.16 8.33 -6.26
CA GLY A 92 9.57 8.36 -5.86
C GLY A 92 9.76 8.48 -4.34
N LYS A 93 8.73 8.89 -3.58
CA LYS A 93 8.84 9.15 -2.15
C LYS A 93 7.67 8.55 -1.36
N SER A 94 8.01 7.91 -0.24
CA SER A 94 7.06 7.35 0.74
C SER A 94 7.58 7.70 2.13
N TYR A 95 6.81 8.47 2.87
CA TYR A 95 7.16 8.87 4.23
C TYR A 95 7.00 7.71 5.21
N LEU A 96 6.05 6.79 4.96
CA LEU A 96 5.89 5.59 5.78
C LEU A 96 7.11 4.65 5.66
N LEU A 97 7.73 4.59 4.47
CA LEU A 97 8.96 3.82 4.31
C LEU A 97 10.15 4.49 5.00
N GLU A 98 10.21 5.83 5.02
CA GLU A 98 11.22 6.58 5.79
C GLU A 98 11.05 6.34 7.30
N GLU A 99 9.83 6.42 7.83
CA GLU A 99 9.54 6.11 9.24
C GLU A 99 9.90 4.66 9.58
N LEU A 100 9.57 3.70 8.70
CA LEU A 100 9.95 2.30 8.87
C LEU A 100 11.47 2.10 8.87
N MET A 101 12.19 2.85 8.05
CA MET A 101 13.66 2.84 8.04
C MET A 101 14.22 3.31 9.37
N GLU A 102 13.73 4.44 9.89
CA GLU A 102 14.14 4.99 11.18
C GLU A 102 13.84 4.01 12.32
N ALA A 103 12.59 3.51 12.40
CA ALA A 103 12.15 2.58 13.43
C ALA A 103 12.95 1.27 13.46
N ARG A 104 13.49 0.84 12.31
CA ARG A 104 14.29 -0.39 12.19
C ARG A 104 15.80 -0.16 12.15
N GLY A 105 16.25 1.10 12.14
CA GLY A 105 17.66 1.45 11.91
C GLY A 105 18.18 0.95 10.56
N TRP A 106 17.35 1.02 9.51
CA TRP A 106 17.72 0.58 8.17
C TRP A 106 18.28 1.73 7.34
N SER A 107 19.32 1.44 6.56
CA SER A 107 19.75 2.34 5.48
C SER A 107 18.77 2.31 4.32
N GLU A 108 18.82 3.34 3.47
CA GLU A 108 18.02 3.40 2.24
C GLU A 108 18.34 2.21 1.31
N SER A 109 19.61 1.82 1.22
CA SER A 109 20.03 0.65 0.45
C SER A 109 19.37 -0.63 0.95
N ARG A 110 19.32 -0.83 2.27
CA ARG A 110 18.68 -2.00 2.89
C ARG A 110 17.17 -2.01 2.67
N MET A 111 16.51 -0.85 2.76
CA MET A 111 15.07 -0.75 2.47
C MET A 111 14.76 -1.09 1.00
N ARG A 112 15.54 -0.53 0.07
CA ARG A 112 15.42 -0.84 -1.36
C ARG A 112 15.64 -2.33 -1.64
N GLU A 113 16.63 -2.94 -1.00
CA GLU A 113 16.90 -4.37 -1.11
C GLU A 113 15.72 -5.22 -0.61
N GLU A 114 15.19 -4.91 0.57
CA GLU A 114 14.04 -5.64 1.12
C GLU A 114 12.79 -5.50 0.25
N LEU A 115 12.50 -4.31 -0.28
CA LEU A 115 11.41 -4.11 -1.22
C LEU A 115 11.60 -4.93 -2.49
N LYS A 116 12.83 -4.94 -3.04
CA LYS A 116 13.16 -5.74 -4.22
C LYS A 116 12.99 -7.24 -3.95
N ARG A 117 13.45 -7.74 -2.80
CA ARG A 117 13.24 -9.14 -2.40
C ARG A 117 11.76 -9.49 -2.34
N ARG A 118 10.94 -8.66 -1.69
CA ARG A 118 9.48 -8.87 -1.65
C ARG A 118 8.84 -8.86 -3.04
N GLN A 119 9.28 -7.97 -3.93
CA GLN A 119 8.85 -7.94 -5.33
C GLN A 119 9.20 -9.24 -6.06
N GLU A 120 10.44 -9.75 -5.90
CA GLU A 120 10.89 -11.01 -6.48
C GLU A 120 10.01 -12.19 -6.02
N VAL A 121 9.65 -12.26 -4.73
CA VAL A 121 8.75 -13.30 -4.21
C VAL A 121 7.35 -13.22 -4.85
N LEU A 122 6.76 -12.02 -4.93
CA LEU A 122 5.45 -11.82 -5.55
C LEU A 122 5.46 -12.17 -7.04
N GLU A 123 6.52 -11.80 -7.75
CA GLU A 123 6.69 -12.07 -9.17
C GLU A 123 6.92 -13.56 -9.44
N TRP A 124 7.71 -14.24 -8.59
CA TRP A 124 7.87 -15.69 -8.64
C TRP A 124 6.54 -16.42 -8.44
N MET A 125 5.72 -15.99 -7.47
CA MET A 125 4.37 -16.55 -7.30
C MET A 125 3.50 -16.36 -8.55
N ARG A 126 3.59 -15.19 -9.21
CA ARG A 126 2.87 -14.91 -10.46
C ARG A 126 3.31 -15.86 -11.58
N ILE A 127 4.62 -16.03 -11.78
CA ILE A 127 5.21 -16.88 -12.83
C ILE A 127 4.87 -18.36 -12.60
N LYS A 128 5.01 -18.85 -11.37
CA LYS A 128 4.64 -20.21 -10.96
C LYS A 128 3.12 -20.43 -10.87
N LYS A 129 2.31 -19.42 -11.19
CA LYS A 129 0.84 -19.47 -11.20
C LYS A 129 0.23 -19.81 -9.83
N ILE A 130 0.91 -19.47 -8.74
CA ILE A 130 0.44 -19.66 -7.36
C ILE A 130 -0.58 -18.57 -7.04
N ARG A 131 -1.87 -18.92 -7.10
CA ARG A 131 -2.99 -17.96 -6.95
C ARG A 131 -3.92 -18.26 -5.78
N HIS A 132 -3.91 -19.50 -5.28
CA HIS A 132 -4.82 -19.91 -4.23
C HIS A 132 -4.36 -19.32 -2.89
N TYR A 133 -5.27 -18.67 -2.16
CA TYR A 133 -4.93 -17.83 -1.02
C TYR A 133 -4.14 -18.58 0.07
N LYS A 134 -4.46 -19.86 0.33
CA LYS A 134 -3.75 -20.66 1.34
C LYS A 134 -2.27 -20.85 0.99
N ASP A 135 -1.96 -21.01 -0.30
CA ASP A 135 -0.59 -21.25 -0.75
C ASP A 135 0.21 -19.96 -0.78
N VAL A 136 -0.42 -18.85 -1.20
CA VAL A 136 0.15 -17.51 -1.05
C VAL A 136 0.45 -17.22 0.43
N SER A 137 -0.51 -17.43 1.33
CA SER A 137 -0.32 -17.21 2.77
C SER A 137 0.83 -18.03 3.35
N LYS A 138 0.94 -19.32 2.99
CA LYS A 138 2.08 -20.17 3.43
C LYS A 138 3.42 -19.58 3.01
N ILE A 139 3.53 -19.06 1.79
CA ILE A 139 4.77 -18.46 1.28
C ILE A 139 5.09 -17.17 2.04
N LEU A 140 4.10 -16.30 2.25
CA LEU A 140 4.28 -15.04 2.99
C LEU A 140 4.69 -15.28 4.45
N ILE A 141 4.05 -16.25 5.12
CA ILE A 141 4.42 -16.65 6.49
C ILE A 141 5.84 -17.24 6.51
N SER A 142 6.20 -18.06 5.52
CA SER A 142 7.55 -18.61 5.42
C SER A 142 8.58 -17.51 5.20
N TYR A 143 8.32 -16.54 4.33
CA TYR A 143 9.21 -15.39 4.12
C TYR A 143 9.36 -14.57 5.40
N HIS A 144 8.28 -14.38 6.16
CA HIS A 144 8.35 -13.66 7.43
C HIS A 144 9.22 -14.40 8.47
N ARG A 145 9.17 -15.74 8.50
CA ARG A 145 9.94 -16.57 9.43
C ARG A 145 11.40 -16.71 9.04
N ASP A 146 11.67 -16.95 7.76
CA ASP A 146 13.02 -17.14 7.20
C ASP A 146 13.09 -16.54 5.78
N PRO A 147 13.40 -15.24 5.68
CA PRO A 147 13.48 -14.55 4.39
C PRO A 147 14.58 -15.09 3.47
N GLU A 148 15.69 -15.58 4.03
CA GLU A 148 16.86 -16.02 3.25
C GLU A 148 16.57 -17.32 2.52
N ALA A 149 16.07 -18.33 3.22
CA ALA A 149 15.73 -19.62 2.61
C ALA A 149 14.67 -19.48 1.50
N VAL A 150 13.70 -18.58 1.69
CA VAL A 150 12.68 -18.32 0.65
C VAL A 150 13.29 -17.63 -0.56
N ILE A 151 14.15 -16.63 -0.37
CA ILE A 151 14.78 -15.91 -1.48
C ILE A 151 15.76 -16.77 -2.26
N GLU A 152 16.54 -17.60 -1.60
CA GLU A 152 17.44 -18.55 -2.26
C GLU A 152 16.65 -19.45 -3.22
N ARG A 153 15.56 -20.06 -2.72
CA ARG A 153 14.67 -20.88 -3.55
C ARG A 153 14.05 -20.09 -4.70
N VAL A 154 13.57 -18.87 -4.43
CA VAL A 154 12.94 -18.01 -5.44
C VAL A 154 13.92 -17.65 -6.54
N ARG A 155 15.15 -17.24 -6.19
CA ARG A 155 16.17 -16.83 -7.16
C ARG A 155 16.68 -18.01 -7.97
N LYS A 156 16.88 -19.17 -7.34
CA LYS A 156 17.17 -20.42 -8.03
C LYS A 156 16.13 -20.71 -9.10
N ASP A 157 14.85 -20.65 -8.74
CA ASP A 157 13.75 -20.92 -9.69
C ASP A 157 13.57 -19.87 -10.80
N LEU A 158 14.06 -18.63 -10.60
CA LEU A 158 13.89 -17.51 -11.55
C LEU A 158 15.07 -17.34 -12.50
N TYR A 159 16.29 -17.65 -12.03
CA TYR A 159 17.54 -17.29 -12.71
C TYR A 159 18.42 -18.50 -13.05
N GLU A 160 18.16 -19.68 -12.46
CA GLU A 160 18.77 -20.95 -12.86
C GLU A 160 17.79 -21.79 -13.69
#